data_AF-A0A849D6B4-F1
#
_entry.id   AF-A0A849D6B4-F1
#
_cell.length_a   1.000
_cell.length_b   1.000
_cell.length_c   1.000
_cell.angle_alpha   90.00
_cell.angle_beta   90.00
_cell.angle_gamma   90.00
#
_symmetry.space_group_name_H-M   'P 1'
#
loop_
_entity.id
_entity.type
_entity.pdbx_description
1 polymer ?
#
loop_
_entity_poly.entity_id
_entity_poly.type
_entity_poly.pdbx_seq_one_letter_code
_entity_poly.pdbx_strand_id
1 'polypeptide(L)' 'MITYVKESIEELRNNVTLPSRAESSNLMVVVAVFSILFALATWGVDSIFSELITFYFKLLIG' A
#
# COMPACT_ATOMS: atom_id res chain seq x y z
N MET A 1 -8.63 -10.13 -31.45
CA MET A 1 -8.52 -9.59 -30.07
C MET A 1 -8.28 -10.70 -29.05
N ILE A 2 -9.10 -11.75 -28.98
CA ILE A 2 -8.89 -12.90 -28.08
C ILE A 2 -7.51 -13.56 -28.28
N THR A 3 -7.04 -13.67 -29.54
CA THR A 3 -5.71 -14.21 -29.86
C THR A 3 -4.57 -13.37 -29.29
N TYR A 4 -4.64 -12.04 -29.38
CA TYR A 4 -3.65 -11.13 -28.81
C TYR A 4 -3.54 -11.25 -27.29
N VAL A 5 -4.68 -11.38 -26.58
CA VAL A 5 -4.66 -11.59 -25.13
C VAL A 5 -3.96 -12.90 -24.76
N LYS A 6 -4.19 -13.97 -25.55
CA LYS A 6 -3.50 -15.25 -25.34
C LYS A 6 -2.00 -15.16 -25.60
N GLU A 7 -1.62 -14.49 -26.68
CA GLU A 7 -0.23 -14.30 -27.09
C GLU A 7 0.54 -13.44 -26.06
N SER A 8 -0.07 -12.36 -25.56
CA SER A 8 0.51 -11.55 -24.48
C SER A 8 0.62 -12.31 -23.15
N ILE A 9 -0.34 -13.20 -22.80
CA ILE A 9 -0.22 -14.03 -21.59
C ILE A 9 0.92 -15.05 -21.74
N GLU A 10 1.08 -15.62 -22.93
CA GLU A 10 2.14 -16.58 -23.23
C GLU A 10 3.53 -15.91 -23.22
N GLU A 11 3.65 -14.71 -23.81
CA GLU A 11 4.86 -13.87 -23.74
C GLU A 11 5.23 -13.51 -22.31
N LEU A 12 4.26 -13.07 -21.51
CA LEU A 12 4.48 -12.70 -20.11
C LEU A 12 4.89 -13.91 -19.29
N ARG A 13 4.28 -15.07 -19.48
CA ARG A 13 4.61 -16.28 -18.72
C ARG A 13 5.99 -16.84 -19.08
N ASN A 14 6.45 -16.67 -20.32
CA ASN A 14 7.74 -17.16 -20.78
C ASN A 14 8.90 -16.19 -20.50
N ASN A 15 8.64 -14.88 -20.46
CA ASN A 15 9.68 -13.85 -20.21
C ASN A 15 9.67 -13.27 -18.79
N VAL A 16 8.66 -13.58 -17.97
CA VAL A 16 8.59 -13.12 -16.58
C VAL A 16 8.66 -14.32 -15.63
N THR A 17 9.64 -14.28 -14.73
CA THR A 17 9.76 -15.26 -13.65
C THR A 17 8.79 -14.92 -12.53
N LEU A 18 7.66 -15.64 -12.48
CA LEU A 18 6.73 -15.55 -11.37
C LEU A 18 7.34 -16.22 -10.13
N PRO A 19 7.29 -15.57 -8.95
CA PRO A 19 7.74 -16.19 -7.72
C PRO A 19 6.92 -17.45 -7.43
N SER A 20 7.57 -18.43 -6.80
CA SER A 20 6.87 -19.61 -6.31
C SER A 20 5.76 -19.22 -5.34
N ARG A 21 4.78 -20.10 -5.12
CA ARG A 21 3.68 -19.80 -4.18
C ARG A 21 4.19 -19.50 -2.76
N ALA A 22 5.29 -20.13 -2.36
CA ALA A 22 5.93 -19.91 -1.07
C ALA A 22 6.56 -18.50 -0.97
N GLU A 23 7.30 -18.08 -2.00
CA GLU A 23 7.90 -16.74 -2.06
C GLU A 23 6.82 -15.65 -2.14
N SER A 24 5.79 -15.86 -2.98
CA SER A 24 4.65 -14.96 -3.09
C SER A 24 3.93 -14.77 -1.75
N SER A 25 3.75 -15.84 -0.98
CA SER A 25 3.13 -15.77 0.35
C SER A 25 4.00 -15.02 1.35
N ASN A 26 5.33 -15.19 1.31
CA ASN A 26 6.24 -14.46 2.20
C ASN A 26 6.17 -12.96 1.89
N LEU A 27 6.26 -12.58 0.61
CA LEU A 27 6.11 -11.21 0.16
C LEU A 27 4.74 -10.61 0.56
N MET A 28 3.66 -11.38 0.47
CA MET A 28 2.33 -10.94 0.90
C MET A 28 2.29 -10.61 2.38
N VAL A 29 2.90 -11.43 3.23
CA VAL A 29 2.97 -11.18 4.68
C VAL A 29 3.77 -9.91 4.97
N VAL A 30 4.91 -9.71 4.29
CA VAL A 30 5.72 -8.50 4.44
C VAL A 30 4.88 -7.26 4.09
N VAL A 31 4.21 -7.26 2.93
CA VAL A 31 3.33 -6.15 2.51
C VAL A 31 2.22 -5.90 3.53
N ALA A 32 1.56 -6.95 4.02
CA ALA A 32 0.48 -6.81 5.00
C ALA A 32 0.95 -6.13 6.30
N VAL A 33 2.14 -6.49 6.80
CA VAL A 33 2.72 -5.87 8.00
C VAL A 33 2.98 -4.38 7.76
N PHE A 34 3.61 -4.02 6.64
CA PHE A 34 3.86 -2.62 6.32
C PHE A 34 2.58 -1.81 6.11
N SER A 35 1.54 -2.40 5.50
CA SER A 35 0.24 -1.74 5.36
C SER A 35 -0.39 -1.40 6.71
N ILE A 36 -0.30 -2.30 7.69
CA ILE A 36 -0.81 -2.05 9.06
C ILE A 36 0.01 -0.95 9.74
N LEU A 37 1.35 -1.01 9.64
CA LEU A 37 2.23 0.00 10.23
C LEU A 37 1.97 1.40 9.64
N PHE A 38 1.82 1.51 8.31
CA PHE A 38 1.50 2.77 7.67
C PHE A 38 0.11 3.28 8.05
N ALA A 39 -0.90 2.42 8.15
CA ALA A 39 -2.23 2.81 8.59
C ALA A 39 -2.22 3.40 10.01
N LEU A 40 -1.45 2.80 10.93
CA LEU A 40 -1.28 3.34 12.29
C LEU A 40 -0.50 4.66 12.28
N ALA A 41 0.51 4.78 11.42
CA ALA A 41 1.29 6.00 11.29
C ALA A 41 0.43 7.17 10.76
N THR A 42 -0.37 6.95 9.70
CA THR A 42 -1.27 7.97 9.18
C THR A 42 -2.34 8.36 10.20
N TRP A 43 -2.90 7.38 10.92
CA TRP A 43 -3.83 7.67 12.01
C TRP A 43 -3.22 8.54 13.11
N GLY A 44 -1.96 8.26 13.49
CA GLY A 44 -1.23 9.08 14.47
C GLY A 44 -1.00 10.50 13.98
N VAL A 45 -0.58 10.66 12.72
CA VAL A 45 -0.39 11.97 12.08
C VAL A 45 -1.71 12.75 12.05
N ASP A 46 -2.80 12.15 11.58
CA ASP A 46 -4.11 12.79 11.48
C ASP A 46 -4.61 13.30 12.84
N SER A 47 -4.38 12.51 13.90
CA SER A 47 -4.77 12.84 15.27
C SER A 47 -3.97 14.04 15.82
N ILE A 48 -2.64 14.01 15.66
CA ILE A 48 -1.74 15.08 16.13
C ILE A 48 -2.01 16.38 15.37
N PHE A 49 -2.18 16.31 14.06
CA PHE A 49 -2.47 17.49 13.26
C PHE A 49 -3.81 18.14 13.64
N SER A 50 -4.84 17.33 13.90
CA SER A 50 -6.15 17.86 14.33
C SER A 50 -6.06 18.62 15.66
N GLU A 51 -5.29 18.10 16.62
CA GLU A 51 -5.08 18.74 17.91
C GLU A 51 -4.27 20.03 17.78
N LEU A 52 -3.16 20.01 17.01
CA LEU A 52 -2.31 21.19 16.78
C LEU A 52 -3.07 22.32 16.09
N ILE A 53 -3.87 21.99 15.07
CA ILE A 53 -4.71 22.97 14.36
C ILE A 53 -5.73 23.58 15.32
N THR A 54 -6.42 22.75 16.11
CA THR A 54 -7.41 23.21 17.09
C THR A 54 -6.77 24.14 18.13
N PHE A 55 -5.58 23.80 18.62
CA PHE A 55 -4.82 24.62 19.55
C PHE A 55 -4.42 25.97 18.92
N TYR A 56 -3.90 25.95 17.69
CA TYR A 56 -3.52 27.16 16.96
C TYR A 56 -4.70 28.11 16.75
N PHE A 57 -5.86 27.60 16.32
CA PHE A 57 -7.06 28.43 16.14
C PHE A 57 -7.61 28.96 17.47
N LYS A 58 -7.57 28.16 18.53
CA LYS A 58 -7.99 28.59 19.87
C LYS A 58 -7.13 29.75 20.40
N LEU A 59 -5.84 29.77 20.10
CA LEU A 59 -4.90 30.81 20.53
C LEU A 59 -4.96 32.10 19.69
N LEU A 60 -5.42 32.01 18.44
CA LEU A 60 -5.51 33.15 17.54
C LEU A 60 -6.86 33.87 17.57
N ILE A 61 -7.95 33.13 17.77
CA ILE A 61 -9.32 33.64 17.74
C ILE A 61 -9.90 33.80 19.15
N GLY A 62 -9.41 33.03 20.13
CA GLY A 62 -9.71 33.20 21.56
C GLY A 62 -8.67 34.05 22.26
#